data_AF-A0A843GHB8-F1
#
_entry.id   AF-A0A843GHB8-F1
#
_cell.length_a   1.000
_cell.length_b   1.000
_cell.length_c   1.000
_cell.angle_alpha   90.00
_cell.angle_beta   90.00
_cell.angle_gamma   90.00
#
_symmetry.space_group_name_H-M   'P 1'
#
loop_
_entity.id
_entity.type
_entity.pdbx_description
1 polymer ?
#
loop_
_entity_poly.entity_id
_entity_poly.type
_entity_poly.pdbx_seq_one_letter_code
_entity_poly.pdbx_strand_id
1 'polypeptide(L)'
;MESKEIIAQLLKQGAKKVDNLVIRSVTVTPQQEYVRLGITLDSPVDGYQQNHETLEYESAKVNVIFVSAFSVAARLRDMEEVAFAANHLLSNPEGLGIILSRAKINIIQEHVAKGTEYSNPFSSDNSVTKTFDHDAIINHIVSITLSEFGLKRLDKLADKMMGF
;
A
#
# COMPACT_ATOMS: atom_id res chain seq x y z
N MET A 1 -16.80 -5.59 8.21
CA MET A 1 -17.27 -5.22 6.86
C MET A 1 -16.35 -5.89 5.87
N GLU A 2 -16.90 -6.53 4.84
CA GLU A 2 -16.08 -7.22 3.85
C GLU A 2 -15.28 -6.20 3.00
N SER A 3 -14.09 -6.58 2.51
CA SER A 3 -13.22 -5.65 1.75
C SER A 3 -13.95 -5.04 0.55
N LYS A 4 -14.85 -5.79 -0.10
CA LYS A 4 -15.64 -5.33 -1.24
C LYS A 4 -16.64 -4.23 -0.86
N GLU A 5 -17.24 -4.32 0.33
CA GLU A 5 -18.20 -3.34 0.83
C GLU A 5 -17.51 -2.02 1.18
N ILE A 6 -16.33 -2.09 1.82
CA ILE A 6 -15.48 -0.93 2.09
C ILE A 6 -15.12 -0.21 0.78
N ILE A 7 -14.62 -0.94 -0.21
CA ILE A 7 -14.26 -0.36 -1.52
C ILE A 7 -15.47 0.30 -2.18
N ALA A 8 -16.63 -0.35 -2.18
CA ALA A 8 -17.85 0.21 -2.75
C ALA A 8 -18.30 1.50 -2.04
N GLN A 9 -18.15 1.56 -0.71
CA GLN A 9 -18.44 2.76 0.07
C GLN A 9 -17.48 3.90 -0.25
N LEU A 10 -16.18 3.63 -0.30
CA LEU A 10 -15.15 4.63 -0.65
C LEU A 10 -15.42 5.23 -2.03
N LEU A 11 -15.73 4.40 -3.02
CA LEU A 11 -16.07 4.85 -4.37
C LEU A 11 -17.32 5.74 -4.38
N LYS A 12 -18.36 5.39 -3.61
CA LYS A 12 -19.56 6.23 -3.46
C LYS A 12 -19.26 7.58 -2.78
N GLN A 13 -18.26 7.62 -1.92
CA GLN A 13 -17.79 8.83 -1.24
C GLN A 13 -16.83 9.67 -2.10
N GLY A 14 -16.58 9.27 -3.35
CA GLY A 14 -15.76 10.03 -4.30
C GLY A 14 -14.30 9.59 -4.39
N ALA A 15 -13.92 8.49 -3.75
CA ALA A 15 -12.60 7.91 -3.97
C ALA A 15 -12.45 7.45 -5.42
N LYS A 16 -11.22 7.54 -5.96
CA LYS A 16 -10.94 7.18 -7.35
C LYS A 16 -10.24 5.84 -7.43
N LYS A 17 -10.63 5.02 -8.41
CA LYS A 17 -9.93 3.77 -8.73
C LYS A 17 -8.84 4.03 -9.77
N VAL A 18 -7.66 3.48 -9.54
CA VAL A 18 -6.56 3.46 -10.51
C VAL A 18 -6.10 2.02 -10.67
N ASP A 19 -6.20 1.51 -11.90
CA ASP A 19 -5.98 0.10 -12.21
C ASP A 19 -4.68 -0.11 -13.02
N ASN A 20 -4.15 -1.34 -12.97
CA ASN A 20 -3.05 -1.84 -13.78
C ASN A 20 -1.72 -1.10 -13.59
N LEU A 21 -1.45 -0.59 -12.39
CA LEU A 21 -0.16 0.01 -12.05
C LEU A 21 0.90 -1.08 -11.89
N VAL A 22 2.12 -0.82 -12.35
CA VAL A 22 3.26 -1.72 -12.18
C VAL A 22 4.23 -1.16 -11.14
N ILE A 23 4.57 -1.97 -10.14
CA ILE A 23 5.57 -1.61 -9.14
C ILE A 23 6.98 -1.70 -9.75
N ARG A 24 7.70 -0.57 -9.81
CA ARG A 24 9.10 -0.52 -10.21
C ARG A 24 10.04 -0.90 -9.07
N SER A 25 9.80 -0.35 -7.90
CA SER A 25 10.60 -0.59 -6.69
C SER A 25 9.78 -0.29 -5.44
N VAL A 26 10.24 -0.83 -4.31
CA VAL A 26 9.66 -0.54 -3.00
C VAL A 26 10.79 -0.18 -2.06
N THR A 27 10.63 0.93 -1.36
CA THR A 27 11.49 1.35 -0.26
C THR A 27 10.80 1.02 1.05
N VAL A 28 11.49 0.30 1.93
CA VAL A 28 11.01 -0.05 3.27
C VAL A 28 11.56 0.97 4.25
N THR A 29 10.69 1.59 5.04
CA THR A 29 11.08 2.55 6.07
C THR A 29 10.38 2.23 7.38
N PRO A 30 11.09 1.72 8.39
CA PRO A 30 10.55 1.61 9.75
C PRO A 30 10.09 2.99 10.24
N GLN A 31 8.88 3.06 10.77
CA GLN A 31 8.35 4.19 11.56
C GLN A 31 8.20 3.71 13.01
N GLN A 32 7.94 4.64 13.93
CA GLN A 32 7.78 4.31 15.35
C GLN A 32 6.66 3.27 15.58
N GLU A 33 5.55 3.36 14.84
CA GLU A 33 4.35 2.54 15.09
C GLU A 33 4.06 1.51 13.99
N TYR A 34 4.69 1.64 12.83
CA TYR A 34 4.43 0.76 11.69
C TYR A 34 5.61 0.74 10.72
N VAL A 35 5.64 -0.22 9.79
CA VAL A 35 6.58 -0.20 8.68
C VAL A 35 5.90 0.43 7.47
N ARG A 36 6.47 1.52 6.95
CA ARG A 36 5.98 2.20 5.74
C ARG A 36 6.67 1.63 4.50
N LEU A 37 5.88 1.39 3.46
CA LEU A 37 6.34 1.03 2.13
C LEU A 37 6.15 2.24 1.20
N GLY A 38 7.24 2.76 0.64
CA GLY A 38 7.20 3.69 -0.48
C GLY A 38 7.25 2.90 -1.79
N ILE A 39 6.13 2.79 -2.48
CA ILE A 39 6.00 2.01 -3.72
C ILE A 39 6.12 2.95 -4.90
N THR A 40 7.17 2.75 -5.71
CA THR A 40 7.37 3.49 -6.97
C THR A 40 6.60 2.80 -8.08
N LEU A 41 5.75 3.54 -8.77
CA LEU A 41 4.86 3.10 -9.84
C LEU A 41 5.44 3.44 -11.21
N ASP A 42 4.97 2.74 -12.23
CA ASP A 42 5.36 2.95 -13.62
C ASP A 42 4.72 4.16 -14.28
N SER A 43 3.51 4.51 -13.85
CA SER A 43 2.78 5.70 -14.26
C SER A 43 2.40 6.57 -13.05
N PRO A 44 2.32 7.90 -13.21
CA PRO A 44 1.94 8.80 -12.13
C PRO A 44 0.45 8.68 -11.74
N VAL A 45 0.15 8.91 -10.47
CA VAL A 45 -1.19 8.98 -9.88
C VAL A 45 -1.44 10.33 -9.22
N ASP A 46 -2.69 10.64 -8.83
CA ASP A 46 -2.98 11.88 -8.09
C ASP A 46 -2.27 11.83 -6.73
N GLY A 47 -1.69 12.95 -6.31
CA GLY A 47 -0.99 13.07 -5.03
C GLY A 47 -0.80 14.52 -4.61
N TYR A 48 0.02 14.70 -3.58
CA TYR A 48 0.49 16.00 -3.13
C TYR A 48 2.01 16.00 -3.05
N GLN A 49 2.63 17.11 -3.44
CA GLN A 49 4.06 17.32 -3.34
C GLN A 49 4.32 18.64 -2.62
N GLN A 50 5.33 18.67 -1.76
CA GLN A 50 5.73 19.90 -1.10
C GLN A 50 6.48 20.79 -2.11
N ASN A 51 6.02 22.03 -2.24
CA ASN A 51 6.72 23.08 -2.96
C ASN A 51 7.97 23.47 -2.14
N HIS A 52 9.14 23.42 -2.77
CA HIS A 52 10.41 23.66 -2.07
C HIS A 52 10.66 25.14 -1.72
N GLU A 53 9.93 26.06 -2.35
CA GLU A 53 10.04 27.50 -2.08
C GLU A 53 9.06 27.95 -0.99
N THR A 54 7.79 27.52 -1.10
CA THR A 54 6.73 27.94 -0.17
C THR A 54 6.58 27.00 1.02
N LEU A 55 7.15 25.79 0.94
CA LEU A 55 6.96 24.69 1.89
C LEU A 55 5.51 24.20 2.02
N GLU A 56 4.60 24.68 1.16
CA GLU A 56 3.21 24.26 1.09
C GLU A 56 3.04 22.98 0.27
N TYR A 57 2.00 22.22 0.54
CA TYR A 57 1.66 21.02 -0.24
C TYR A 57 0.69 21.39 -1.37
N GLU A 58 1.07 21.09 -2.60
CA GLU A 58 0.28 21.35 -3.79
C GLU A 58 -0.15 20.04 -4.45
N SER A 59 -1.34 20.04 -5.06
CA SER A 59 -1.83 18.88 -5.80
C SER A 59 -0.92 18.63 -7.01
N ALA A 60 -0.46 17.40 -7.15
CA ALA A 60 0.50 17.01 -8.16
C ALA A 60 0.24 15.59 -8.67
N LYS A 61 0.99 15.21 -9.70
CA LYS A 61 1.10 13.84 -10.18
C LYS A 61 2.35 13.22 -9.60
N VAL A 62 2.20 12.11 -8.87
CA VAL A 62 3.30 11.45 -8.15
C VAL A 62 3.49 10.02 -8.61
N ASN A 63 4.73 9.56 -8.62
CA ASN A 63 5.07 8.17 -8.95
C ASN A 63 5.29 7.32 -7.70
N VAL A 64 5.31 7.90 -6.50
CA VAL A 64 5.53 7.16 -5.26
C VAL A 64 4.29 7.27 -4.40
N ILE A 65 3.71 6.12 -4.04
CA ILE A 65 2.64 6.04 -3.06
C ILE A 65 3.18 5.45 -1.76
N PHE A 66 2.60 5.86 -0.63
CA PHE A 66 2.95 5.33 0.68
C PHE A 66 1.80 4.48 1.23
N VAL A 67 2.13 3.26 1.63
CA VAL A 67 1.20 2.31 2.27
C VAL A 67 1.89 1.64 3.46
N SER A 68 1.13 1.02 4.37
CA SER A 68 1.74 0.24 5.45
C SER A 68 2.09 -1.17 4.97
N ALA A 69 3.17 -1.74 5.50
CA ALA A 69 3.50 -3.15 5.27
C ALA A 69 2.38 -4.06 5.77
N PHE A 70 1.67 -3.65 6.83
CA PHE A 70 0.53 -4.38 7.36
C PHE A 70 -0.63 -4.46 6.36
N SER A 71 -0.99 -3.36 5.67
CA SER A 71 -2.08 -3.38 4.69
C SER A 71 -1.73 -4.27 3.49
N VAL A 72 -0.48 -4.23 3.04
CA VAL A 72 0.03 -5.14 2.00
C VAL A 72 -0.01 -6.58 2.48
N ALA A 73 0.51 -6.89 3.66
CA ALA A 73 0.49 -8.24 4.21
C ALA A 73 -0.94 -8.77 4.37
N ALA A 74 -1.91 -7.93 4.73
CA ALA A 74 -3.31 -8.30 4.77
C ALA A 74 -3.81 -8.75 3.38
N ARG A 75 -3.46 -8.04 2.30
CA ARG A 75 -3.77 -8.47 0.93
C ARG A 75 -3.07 -9.78 0.55
N LEU A 76 -1.83 -9.99 0.97
CA LEU A 76 -1.12 -11.25 0.72
C LEU A 76 -1.76 -12.44 1.45
N ARG A 77 -2.36 -12.25 2.63
CA ARG A 77 -3.11 -13.30 3.34
C ARG A 77 -4.37 -13.73 2.61
N ASP A 78 -4.96 -12.83 1.82
CA ASP A 78 -6.14 -13.11 1.00
C ASP A 78 -5.79 -13.86 -0.30
N MET A 79 -4.50 -14.04 -0.61
CA MET A 79 -4.00 -14.74 -1.80
C MET A 79 -3.55 -16.16 -1.42
N GLU A 80 -4.27 -17.18 -1.90
CA GLU A 80 -4.03 -18.59 -1.53
C GLU A 80 -2.57 -19.03 -1.74
N GLU A 81 -1.96 -18.59 -2.84
CA GLU A 81 -0.60 -18.94 -3.22
C GLU A 81 0.51 -18.22 -2.42
N VAL A 82 0.18 -17.17 -1.66
CA VAL A 82 1.15 -16.35 -0.91
C VAL A 82 0.84 -16.29 0.59
N ALA A 83 -0.35 -16.69 1.01
CA ALA A 83 -0.83 -16.53 2.39
C ALA A 83 0.14 -17.10 3.44
N PHE A 84 0.80 -18.22 3.13
CA PHE A 84 1.78 -18.86 4.01
C PHE A 84 2.96 -17.94 4.40
N ALA A 85 3.37 -17.05 3.49
CA ALA A 85 4.53 -16.18 3.67
C ALA A 85 4.17 -14.81 4.26
N ALA A 86 2.90 -14.43 4.29
CA ALA A 86 2.48 -13.06 4.62
C ALA A 86 2.95 -12.61 6.00
N ASN A 87 2.85 -13.47 7.03
CA ASN A 87 3.33 -13.14 8.37
C ASN A 87 4.86 -13.11 8.45
N HIS A 88 5.54 -14.00 7.73
CA HIS A 88 7.00 -14.00 7.66
C HIS A 88 7.52 -12.71 7.01
N LEU A 89 6.89 -12.27 5.92
CA LEU A 89 7.19 -11.03 5.22
C LEU A 89 6.86 -9.79 6.06
N LEU A 90 5.84 -9.85 6.91
CA LEU A 90 5.53 -8.75 7.83
C LEU A 90 6.60 -8.59 8.92
N SER A 91 7.14 -9.70 9.43
CA SER A 91 8.26 -9.70 10.37
C SER A 91 9.62 -9.39 9.70
N ASN A 92 9.72 -9.53 8.38
CA ASN A 92 10.93 -9.30 7.58
C ASN A 92 10.57 -8.42 6.35
N PRO A 93 10.22 -7.15 6.57
CA PRO A 93 9.56 -6.31 5.57
C PRO A 93 10.42 -5.99 4.34
N GLU A 94 11.74 -6.11 4.43
CA GLU A 94 12.66 -6.02 3.29
C GLU A 94 12.32 -7.04 2.20
N GLY A 95 11.78 -8.20 2.59
CA GLY A 95 11.30 -9.23 1.66
C GLY A 95 10.15 -8.72 0.77
N LEU A 96 9.30 -7.82 1.27
CA LEU A 96 8.22 -7.24 0.48
C LEU A 96 8.76 -6.44 -0.71
N GLY A 97 9.92 -5.78 -0.57
CA GLY A 97 10.52 -5.05 -1.69
C GLY A 97 11.04 -5.95 -2.81
N ILE A 98 11.38 -7.19 -2.49
CA ILE A 98 11.80 -8.20 -3.47
C ILE A 98 10.57 -8.83 -4.13
N ILE A 99 9.62 -9.31 -3.33
CA ILE A 99 8.45 -10.06 -3.81
C ILE A 99 7.52 -9.17 -4.66
N LEU A 100 7.34 -7.91 -4.26
CA LEU A 100 6.47 -6.98 -4.99
C LEU A 100 7.14 -6.36 -6.22
N SER A 101 8.41 -6.67 -6.49
CA SER A 101 9.09 -6.13 -7.67
C SER A 101 8.35 -6.57 -8.94
N ARG A 102 7.99 -5.59 -9.79
CA ARG A 102 7.24 -5.78 -11.04
C ARG A 102 5.82 -6.33 -10.86
N ALA A 103 5.32 -6.40 -9.62
CA ALA A 103 3.94 -6.78 -9.37
C ALA A 103 2.98 -5.74 -9.97
N LYS A 104 1.80 -6.20 -10.39
CA LYS A 104 0.70 -5.33 -10.80
C LYS A 104 -0.20 -5.07 -9.60
N ILE A 105 -0.64 -3.84 -9.43
CA ILE A 105 -1.57 -3.45 -8.36
C ILE A 105 -2.71 -2.60 -8.91
N ASN A 106 -3.85 -2.70 -8.23
CA ASN A 106 -4.93 -1.72 -8.35
C ASN A 106 -5.06 -1.00 -7.01
N ILE A 107 -5.32 0.30 -7.06
CA ILE A 107 -5.47 1.13 -5.88
C ILE A 107 -6.78 1.90 -5.87
N ILE A 108 -7.21 2.28 -4.67
CA ILE A 108 -8.22 3.30 -4.42
C ILE A 108 -7.53 4.51 -3.79
N GLN A 109 -7.80 5.69 -4.34
CA GLN A 109 -7.30 6.98 -3.87
C GLN A 109 -8.43 7.71 -3.15
N GLU A 110 -8.33 7.79 -1.83
CA GLU A 110 -9.28 8.46 -0.95
C GLU A 110 -8.77 9.87 -0.61
N HIS A 111 -9.58 10.89 -0.91
CA HIS A 111 -9.25 12.27 -0.57
C HIS A 111 -9.67 12.57 0.88
N VAL A 112 -8.72 13.07 1.67
CA VAL A 112 -8.95 13.49 3.05
C VAL A 112 -8.60 14.97 3.17
N ALA A 113 -9.58 15.80 3.52
CA ALA A 113 -9.35 17.23 3.69
C ALA A 113 -8.51 17.51 4.94
N LYS A 114 -7.70 18.57 4.88
CA LYS A 114 -6.93 19.07 6.03
C LYS A 114 -7.79 19.19 7.28
N GLY A 115 -7.24 18.79 8.42
CA GLY A 115 -7.93 18.90 9.71
C GLY A 115 -9.06 17.88 9.92
N THR A 116 -9.33 17.02 8.93
CA THR A 116 -10.28 15.91 9.09
C THR A 116 -9.60 14.77 9.85
N GLU A 117 -10.28 14.25 10.87
CA GLU A 117 -9.89 13.03 11.54
C GLU A 117 -10.12 11.84 10.60
N TYR A 118 -9.04 11.15 10.26
CA TYR A 118 -9.07 9.97 9.39
C TYR A 118 -8.90 8.69 10.21
N SER A 119 -9.79 7.73 9.98
CA SER A 119 -9.64 6.36 10.46
C SER A 119 -9.54 5.43 9.25
N ASN A 120 -8.67 4.42 9.33
CA ASN A 120 -8.49 3.47 8.23
C ASN A 120 -9.73 2.57 8.12
N PRO A 121 -10.49 2.62 7.01
CA PRO A 121 -11.73 1.87 6.86
C PRO A 121 -11.52 0.35 6.75
N PHE A 122 -10.28 -0.10 6.50
CA PHE A 122 -9.88 -1.51 6.49
C PHE A 122 -9.34 -1.99 7.85
N SER A 123 -9.22 -1.10 8.85
CA SER A 123 -8.83 -1.48 10.21
C SER A 123 -10.03 -2.04 10.96
N SER A 124 -9.81 -3.05 11.80
CA SER A 124 -10.78 -3.48 12.80
C SER A 124 -10.74 -2.63 14.07
N ASP A 125 -9.64 -1.90 14.27
CA ASP A 125 -9.49 -0.94 15.36
C ASP A 125 -9.77 0.48 14.83
N ASN A 126 -10.93 1.01 15.23
CA ASN A 126 -11.39 2.34 14.85
C ASN A 126 -10.93 3.43 15.83
N SER A 127 -10.22 3.07 16.92
CA SER A 127 -9.71 4.03 17.91
C SER A 127 -8.45 4.74 17.42
N VAL A 128 -7.76 4.17 16.43
CA VAL A 128 -6.58 4.78 15.80
C VAL A 128 -7.04 5.75 14.73
N THR A 129 -6.90 7.03 15.02
CA THR A 129 -7.19 8.11 14.09
C THR A 129 -5.95 8.96 13.82
N LYS A 130 -5.94 9.62 12.67
CA LYS A 130 -4.89 10.54 12.27
C LYS A 130 -5.50 11.79 11.67
N THR A 131 -5.01 12.94 12.08
CA THR A 131 -5.34 14.23 11.44
C THR A 131 -4.18 14.64 10.54
N PHE A 132 -4.49 15.16 9.36
CA PHE A 132 -3.50 15.63 8.40
C PHE A 132 -3.41 17.17 8.42
N ASP A 133 -2.17 17.69 8.35
CA ASP A 133 -1.88 19.13 8.38
C ASP A 133 -2.10 19.83 7.02
N HIS A 134 -2.37 19.04 5.98
CA HIS A 134 -2.70 19.44 4.62
C HIS A 134 -3.69 18.44 4.01
N ASP A 135 -4.30 18.78 2.88
CA ASP A 135 -5.12 17.83 2.13
C ASP A 135 -4.28 16.62 1.72
N ALA A 136 -4.81 15.42 1.91
CA ALA A 136 -4.09 14.18 1.69
C ALA A 136 -4.85 13.27 0.71
N ILE A 137 -4.09 12.42 0.02
CA ILE A 137 -4.64 11.29 -0.74
C ILE A 137 -4.12 10.01 -0.10
N ILE A 138 -5.03 9.24 0.49
CA ILE A 138 -4.71 7.94 1.08
C ILE A 138 -4.86 6.87 0.00
N ASN A 139 -3.81 6.06 -0.16
CA ASN A 139 -3.77 5.02 -1.17
C ASN A 139 -4.03 3.67 -0.52
N HIS A 140 -5.07 2.99 -0.98
CA HIS A 140 -5.42 1.64 -0.54
C HIS A 140 -5.14 0.65 -1.67
N ILE A 141 -4.24 -0.31 -1.45
CA ILE A 141 -4.02 -1.39 -2.40
C ILE A 141 -5.16 -2.40 -2.26
N VAL A 142 -5.93 -2.58 -3.33
CA VAL A 142 -7.13 -3.43 -3.32
C VAL A 142 -6.91 -4.77 -4.02
N SER A 143 -5.89 -4.86 -4.88
CA SER A 143 -5.46 -6.13 -5.47
C SER A 143 -3.97 -6.12 -5.77
N ILE A 144 -3.33 -7.28 -5.65
CA ILE A 144 -1.93 -7.51 -5.98
C ILE A 144 -1.87 -8.72 -6.91
N THR A 145 -1.11 -8.61 -7.97
CA THR A 145 -0.72 -9.74 -8.83
C THR A 145 0.79 -9.78 -8.88
N LEU A 146 1.38 -10.81 -8.25
CA LEU A 146 2.82 -10.97 -8.24
C LEU A 146 3.36 -11.23 -9.64
N SER A 147 4.56 -10.74 -9.91
CA SER A 147 5.26 -11.05 -11.15
C SER A 147 5.83 -12.47 -11.08
N GLU A 148 6.16 -13.06 -12.24
CA GLU A 148 6.90 -14.33 -12.30
C GLU A 148 8.22 -14.25 -11.50
N PHE A 149 8.88 -13.09 -11.50
CA PHE A 149 10.05 -12.85 -10.66
C PHE A 149 9.70 -12.94 -9.17
N GLY A 150 8.63 -12.30 -8.73
CA GLY A 150 8.16 -12.34 -7.34
C GLY A 150 7.83 -13.76 -6.89
N LEU A 151 7.09 -14.51 -7.71
CA LEU A 151 6.73 -15.91 -7.45
C LEU A 151 7.98 -16.80 -7.31
N LYS A 152 8.95 -16.69 -8.22
CA LYS A 152 10.23 -17.44 -8.11
C LYS A 152 11.02 -17.12 -6.83
N ARG A 153 10.86 -15.92 -6.27
CA ARG A 153 11.51 -15.54 -5.00
C ARG A 153 10.72 -16.03 -3.80
N LEU A 154 9.40 -16.13 -3.93
CA LEU A 154 8.52 -16.73 -2.95
C LEU A 154 8.79 -18.24 -2.80
N ASP A 155 9.00 -18.96 -3.90
CA ASP A 155 9.37 -20.38 -3.86
C ASP A 155 10.68 -20.59 -3.09
N LYS A 156 11.70 -19.79 -3.38
CA LYS A 156 12.98 -19.83 -2.64
C LYS A 156 12.83 -19.47 -1.16
N LEU A 157 11.88 -18.60 -0.84
CA LEU A 157 11.55 -18.29 0.55
C LEU A 157 10.89 -19.51 1.22
N ALA A 158 9.98 -20.21 0.54
CA ALA A 158 9.36 -21.42 1.04
C ALA A 158 10.40 -22.51 1.32
N ASP A 159 11.31 -22.77 0.38
CA ASP A 159 12.41 -23.73 0.55
C ASP A 159 13.24 -23.42 1.79
N LYS A 160 13.65 -22.15 1.94
CA LYS A 160 14.41 -21.68 3.09
C LYS A 160 13.64 -21.82 4.41
N MET A 161 12.33 -21.56 4.41
CA MET A 161 11.47 -21.72 5.59
C MET A 161 11.34 -23.19 6.01
N MET A 162 11.43 -24.11 5.06
CA MET A 162 11.45 -25.55 5.32
C MET A 162 12.84 -26.10 5.67
N GLY A 163 13.90 -25.29 5.53
CA GLY A 163 15.28 -25.66 5.85
C GLY A 163 16.06 -26.31 4.71
N PHE A 164 15.63 -26.12 3.46
CA PHE A 164 16.35 -26.56 2.26
C PHE A 164 17.31 -25.50 1.71
#